data_AF-A0A6N2URZ4-F1
#
_entry.id   AF-A0A6N2URZ4-F1
#
_cell.length_a   1.000
_cell.length_b   1.000
_cell.length_c   1.000
_cell.angle_alpha   90.00
_cell.angle_beta   90.00
_cell.angle_gamma   90.00
#
_symmetry.space_group_name_H-M   'P 1'
#
loop_
_entity.id
_entity.type
_entity.pdbx_description
1 polymer ?
#
loop_
_entity_poly.entity_id
_entity_poly.type
_entity_poly.pdbx_seq_one_letter_code
_entity_poly.pdbx_strand_id
1 'polypeptide(L)'
;MILCITCYSCDDPYKDTVFKVYDVQPAATYLQSRPDDFSEWVKVLKYGDLFNAVNRAEDAFTVLAPTNDAVLRFYEKKGVTSIEDLGYEYARTLATYHVINDSIDREDFVKSGELPGRTLSGDALKVSFGSEGGDKSIYINKEAHVSELAIRTANGRVYVLDDVLSPAVETIYAKLVEKGNYKIFCEALEKTTWSDSLSVVNSVLEGPLGMRVELRKYFTVFAVSDAIFAKEGINSFSDLTAKVGALTNDYELPNNELNRFMAYHIMDGERTLESLRTFPKPFDRETWEYRKMLNTKATNDLILISESGLNDGVKFIEEQADEIVKNGYIQPIDGYLPVKTEFEPIPVIFDFCDYPEVSSYIAAKGKGQLYQQVSRDDADTYTALTKFIGRQEIVPQVSSYKIEMGPGGTLASDWSYLSYCTKGASTSGNWTKLMNNDALVVNIGYNGTLDLTIPPILAGKYRITLYYAYDPSMKFIGAREEGSQAGLTNFRLDSKRLKGGDNKRIYDGKTGDVQDCFNTPLTSDLSGVETLFEFTTTTSHTLNVVVVDPAASSHNKFRMYFDYILFEPVIE
;
A
#
# COMPACT_ATOMS: atom_id res chain seq x y z
N MET A 1 -67.97 9.41 51.16
CA MET A 1 -66.56 9.59 50.81
C MET A 1 -66.40 9.18 49.35
N ILE A 2 -66.05 10.14 48.50
CA ILE A 2 -65.81 10.00 47.06
C ILE A 2 -64.52 9.19 46.88
N LEU A 3 -64.50 8.21 45.97
CA LEU A 3 -63.26 7.64 45.47
C LEU A 3 -63.28 7.71 43.94
N CYS A 4 -62.63 8.75 43.42
CA CYS A 4 -62.41 8.96 42.00
C CYS A 4 -61.41 7.94 41.47
N ILE A 5 -61.78 7.31 40.37
CA ILE A 5 -60.92 6.47 39.52
C ILE A 5 -60.18 7.41 38.56
N THR A 6 -58.86 7.34 38.52
CA THR A 6 -58.05 7.92 37.45
C THR A 6 -57.29 6.79 36.76
N CYS A 7 -57.79 6.37 35.60
CA CYS A 7 -57.07 5.52 34.67
C CYS A 7 -56.11 6.41 33.87
N TYR A 8 -54.80 6.25 34.07
CA TYR A 8 -53.81 6.81 33.16
C TYR A 8 -53.66 5.86 31.97
N SER A 9 -54.12 6.31 30.79
CA SER A 9 -53.71 5.76 29.50
C SER A 9 -52.32 6.31 29.20
N CYS A 10 -51.33 5.45 28.97
CA CYS A 10 -50.10 5.87 28.32
C CYS A 10 -50.43 6.16 26.85
N ASP A 11 -50.50 7.42 26.49
CA ASP A 11 -50.44 7.83 25.10
C ASP A 11 -49.00 7.61 24.62
N ASP A 12 -48.81 6.59 23.79
CA ASP A 12 -47.57 6.40 23.04
C ASP A 12 -47.43 7.56 22.04
N PRO A 13 -46.43 8.46 22.20
CA PRO A 13 -46.25 9.63 21.34
C PRO A 13 -45.87 9.27 19.89
N TYR A 14 -45.69 7.98 19.57
CA TYR A 14 -45.32 7.48 18.26
C TYR A 14 -46.40 6.62 17.60
N LYS A 15 -47.61 6.54 18.18
CA LYS A 15 -48.69 5.63 17.75
C LYS A 15 -49.17 5.83 16.31
N ASP A 16 -48.83 6.95 15.68
CA ASP A 16 -49.18 7.27 14.28
C ASP A 16 -48.01 7.92 13.48
N THR A 17 -46.77 7.78 13.94
CA THR A 17 -45.62 8.27 13.16
C THR A 17 -45.24 7.27 12.08
N VAL A 18 -45.71 7.51 10.86
CA VAL A 18 -45.18 6.89 9.65
C VAL A 18 -43.73 7.38 9.51
N PHE A 19 -42.75 6.50 9.69
CA PHE A 19 -41.37 6.80 9.32
C PHE A 19 -41.37 7.23 7.85
N LYS A 20 -41.06 8.51 7.58
CA LYS A 20 -40.74 8.92 6.21
C LYS A 20 -39.52 8.11 5.81
N VAL A 21 -39.72 7.15 4.91
CA VAL A 21 -38.62 6.66 4.07
C VAL A 21 -38.10 7.92 3.38
N TYR A 22 -36.95 8.42 3.82
CA TYR A 22 -36.25 9.40 3.02
C TYR A 22 -36.01 8.71 1.67
N ASP A 23 -36.58 9.24 0.59
CA ASP A 23 -36.09 8.93 -0.76
C ASP A 23 -34.67 9.50 -0.82
N VAL A 24 -33.72 8.73 -0.29
CA VAL A 24 -32.33 9.14 -0.28
C VAL A 24 -31.87 9.09 -1.72
N GLN A 25 -31.35 10.21 -2.23
CA GLN A 25 -30.84 10.28 -3.60
C GLN A 25 -29.39 9.79 -3.64
N PRO A 26 -28.94 9.17 -4.74
CA PRO A 26 -27.51 8.95 -4.97
C PRO A 26 -26.72 10.27 -4.95
N ALA A 27 -25.43 10.22 -4.65
CA ALA A 27 -24.65 11.40 -4.29
C ALA A 27 -24.63 12.50 -5.35
N ALA A 28 -24.40 12.20 -6.63
CA ALA A 28 -24.39 13.24 -7.66
C ALA A 28 -25.79 13.80 -7.94
N THR A 29 -26.84 12.99 -7.80
CA THR A 29 -28.24 13.46 -7.86
C THR A 29 -28.59 14.36 -6.68
N TYR A 30 -28.12 14.03 -5.47
CA TYR A 30 -28.25 14.89 -4.30
C TYR A 30 -27.62 16.26 -4.55
N LEU A 31 -26.39 16.31 -5.06
CA LEU A 31 -25.72 17.56 -5.41
C LEU A 31 -26.51 18.37 -6.46
N GLN A 32 -27.03 17.70 -7.48
CA GLN A 32 -27.87 18.34 -8.51
C GLN A 32 -29.17 18.92 -7.95
N SER A 33 -29.69 18.39 -6.83
CA SER A 33 -30.88 18.93 -6.16
C SER A 33 -30.62 20.22 -5.37
N ARG A 34 -29.35 20.58 -5.13
CA ARG A 34 -28.90 21.81 -4.45
C ARG A 34 -28.09 22.70 -5.42
N PRO A 35 -28.71 23.25 -6.48
CA PRO A 35 -28.00 24.02 -7.51
C PRO A 35 -27.36 25.31 -6.97
N ASP A 36 -27.97 25.95 -5.97
CA ASP A 36 -27.43 27.16 -5.34
C ASP A 36 -26.06 26.90 -4.68
N ASP A 37 -25.81 25.66 -4.24
CA ASP A 37 -24.57 25.24 -3.61
C ASP A 37 -23.60 24.53 -4.56
N PHE A 38 -24.08 23.76 -5.56
CA PHE A 38 -23.25 22.81 -6.30
C PHE A 38 -23.40 22.82 -7.83
N SER A 39 -24.06 23.81 -8.44
CA SER A 39 -24.23 23.85 -9.91
C SER A 39 -22.90 23.75 -10.68
N GLU A 40 -21.85 24.43 -10.23
CA GLU A 40 -20.53 24.39 -10.87
C GLU A 40 -19.84 23.05 -10.65
N TRP A 41 -19.94 22.46 -9.45
CA TRP A 41 -19.37 21.14 -9.21
C TRP A 41 -20.08 20.03 -10.01
N VAL A 42 -21.41 20.10 -10.13
CA VAL A 42 -22.19 19.19 -11.00
C VAL A 42 -21.77 19.33 -12.46
N LYS A 43 -21.41 20.54 -12.90
CA LYS A 43 -20.84 20.79 -14.24
C LYS A 43 -19.50 20.09 -14.42
N VAL A 44 -18.60 20.16 -13.43
CA VAL A 44 -17.33 19.40 -13.42
C VAL A 44 -17.59 17.89 -13.53
N LEU A 45 -18.47 17.33 -12.69
CA LEU A 45 -18.80 15.89 -12.72
C LEU A 45 -19.37 15.43 -14.07
N LYS A 46 -20.20 16.26 -14.73
CA LYS A 46 -20.76 15.95 -16.04
C LYS A 46 -19.72 16.04 -17.14
N TYR A 47 -18.92 17.11 -17.15
CA TYR A 47 -17.90 17.30 -18.18
C TYR A 47 -16.81 16.24 -18.09
N GLY A 48 -16.40 15.83 -16.89
CA GLY A 48 -15.44 14.74 -16.68
C GLY A 48 -16.01 13.32 -16.76
N ASP A 49 -17.29 13.14 -17.15
CA ASP A 49 -17.98 11.84 -17.23
C ASP A 49 -18.02 11.02 -15.92
N LEU A 50 -18.09 11.71 -14.76
CA LEU A 50 -18.23 11.07 -13.45
C LEU A 50 -19.65 11.10 -12.89
N PHE A 51 -20.54 11.97 -13.38
CA PHE A 51 -21.88 12.13 -12.81
C PHE A 51 -22.65 10.81 -12.71
N ASN A 52 -22.65 10.02 -13.78
CA ASN A 52 -23.34 8.73 -13.80
C ASN A 52 -22.58 7.65 -13.02
N ALA A 53 -21.24 7.69 -13.01
CA ALA A 53 -20.42 6.74 -12.25
C ALA A 53 -20.65 6.89 -10.74
N VAL A 54 -20.69 8.12 -10.25
CA VAL A 54 -20.94 8.45 -8.83
C VAL A 54 -22.40 8.21 -8.42
N ASN A 55 -23.30 7.98 -9.37
CA ASN A 55 -24.71 7.63 -9.10
C ASN A 55 -25.00 6.12 -9.14
N ARG A 56 -23.98 5.28 -9.34
CA ARG A 56 -24.15 3.81 -9.30
C ARG A 56 -24.57 3.38 -7.90
N ALA A 57 -25.70 2.67 -7.83
CA ALA A 57 -26.30 2.26 -6.55
C ALA A 57 -25.60 1.05 -5.91
N GLU A 58 -24.86 0.25 -6.69
CA GLU A 58 -24.14 -0.93 -6.19
C GLU A 58 -22.78 -0.59 -5.55
N ASP A 59 -22.29 0.63 -5.78
CA ASP A 59 -21.02 1.13 -5.25
C ASP A 59 -21.30 2.06 -4.05
N ALA A 60 -20.30 2.23 -3.18
CA ALA A 60 -20.37 3.15 -2.05
C ALA A 60 -19.30 4.24 -2.21
N PHE A 61 -19.67 5.51 -2.09
CA PHE A 61 -18.79 6.64 -2.35
C PHE A 61 -18.69 7.62 -1.19
N THR A 62 -17.53 8.27 -1.09
CA THR A 62 -17.32 9.49 -0.31
C THR A 62 -17.03 10.59 -1.31
N VAL A 63 -17.97 11.51 -1.47
CA VAL A 63 -17.86 12.62 -2.42
C VAL A 63 -17.49 13.87 -1.66
N LEU A 64 -16.27 14.36 -1.90
CA LEU A 64 -15.82 15.66 -1.45
C LEU A 64 -16.33 16.70 -2.45
N ALA A 65 -17.36 17.47 -2.09
CA ALA A 65 -18.06 18.36 -3.00
C ALA A 65 -17.75 19.83 -2.69
N PRO A 66 -16.91 20.50 -3.51
CA PRO A 66 -16.72 21.94 -3.41
C PRO A 66 -18.02 22.71 -3.66
N THR A 67 -18.24 23.79 -2.90
CA THR A 67 -19.33 24.74 -3.15
C THR A 67 -19.12 25.52 -4.46
N ASN A 68 -20.17 26.17 -4.96
CA ASN A 68 -20.09 27.07 -6.10
C ASN A 68 -19.04 28.16 -5.89
N ASP A 69 -19.01 28.78 -4.71
CA ASP A 69 -18.01 29.80 -4.37
C ASP A 69 -16.58 29.24 -4.40
N ALA A 70 -16.39 28.00 -3.93
CA ALA A 70 -15.10 27.29 -4.00
C ALA A 70 -14.64 27.13 -5.46
N VAL A 71 -15.53 26.65 -6.33
CA VAL A 71 -15.23 26.40 -7.74
C VAL A 71 -14.97 27.70 -8.51
N LEU A 72 -15.72 28.75 -8.23
CA LEU A 72 -15.52 30.07 -8.86
C LEU A 72 -14.16 30.67 -8.46
N ARG A 73 -13.78 30.63 -7.18
CA ARG A 73 -12.43 31.05 -6.74
C ARG A 73 -11.33 30.21 -7.38
N PHE A 74 -11.57 28.92 -7.56
CA PHE A 74 -10.65 28.05 -8.28
C PHE A 74 -10.46 28.48 -9.75
N TYR A 75 -11.54 28.83 -10.47
CA TYR A 75 -11.45 29.34 -11.84
C TYR A 75 -10.68 30.66 -11.93
N GLU A 76 -10.95 31.59 -11.01
CA GLU A 76 -10.22 32.86 -10.91
C GLU A 76 -8.72 32.62 -10.72
N LYS A 77 -8.35 31.72 -9.79
CA LYS A 77 -6.95 31.34 -9.53
C LYS A 77 -6.28 30.71 -10.76
N LYS A 78 -7.02 29.96 -11.58
CA LYS A 78 -6.54 29.35 -12.82
C LYS A 78 -6.58 30.30 -14.03
N GLY A 79 -7.17 31.49 -13.90
CA GLY A 79 -7.32 32.44 -15.00
C GLY A 79 -8.29 31.96 -16.08
N VAL A 80 -9.27 31.13 -15.72
CA VAL A 80 -10.29 30.58 -16.62
C VAL A 80 -11.69 31.01 -16.18
N THR A 81 -12.70 30.76 -17.02
CA THR A 81 -14.10 31.10 -16.71
C THR A 81 -14.95 29.85 -16.46
N SER A 82 -14.44 28.68 -16.80
CA SER A 82 -15.15 27.43 -16.70
C SER A 82 -14.20 26.22 -16.67
N ILE A 83 -14.70 25.06 -16.24
CA ILE A 83 -13.92 23.82 -16.27
C ILE A 83 -13.57 23.38 -17.70
N GLU A 84 -14.40 23.73 -18.69
CA GLU A 84 -14.16 23.39 -20.09
C GLU A 84 -12.88 24.02 -20.64
N ASP A 85 -12.52 25.22 -20.16
CA ASP A 85 -11.29 25.93 -20.53
C ASP A 85 -10.02 25.17 -20.10
N LEU A 86 -10.12 24.29 -19.09
CA LEU A 86 -9.03 23.43 -18.62
C LEU A 86 -8.98 22.07 -19.34
N GLY A 87 -9.98 21.76 -20.16
CA GLY A 87 -10.07 20.53 -20.93
C GLY A 87 -10.61 19.31 -20.16
N TYR A 88 -11.10 18.34 -20.93
CA TYR A 88 -11.76 17.14 -20.42
C TYR A 88 -10.89 16.32 -19.46
N GLU A 89 -9.62 16.07 -19.80
CA GLU A 89 -8.71 15.23 -18.99
C GLU A 89 -8.42 15.83 -17.61
N TYR A 90 -8.28 17.17 -17.55
CA TYR A 90 -8.11 17.86 -16.28
C TYR A 90 -9.38 17.78 -15.44
N ALA A 91 -10.55 18.04 -16.04
CA ALA A 91 -11.84 17.93 -15.38
C ALA A 91 -12.10 16.55 -14.80
N ARG A 92 -11.78 15.51 -15.59
CA ARG A 92 -11.92 14.12 -15.16
C ARG A 92 -10.98 13.81 -13.99
N THR A 93 -9.71 14.23 -14.07
CA THR A 93 -8.73 14.04 -13.00
C THR A 93 -9.19 14.73 -11.71
N LEU A 94 -9.64 15.99 -11.82
CA LEU A 94 -10.16 16.78 -10.71
C LEU A 94 -11.37 16.09 -10.06
N ALA A 95 -12.31 15.61 -10.86
CA ALA A 95 -13.49 14.90 -10.38
C ALA A 95 -13.10 13.58 -9.68
N THR A 96 -12.20 12.77 -10.25
CA THR A 96 -11.75 11.53 -9.60
C THR A 96 -10.96 11.76 -8.31
N TYR A 97 -10.26 12.89 -8.19
CA TYR A 97 -9.51 13.26 -6.99
C TYR A 97 -10.42 13.60 -5.80
N HIS A 98 -11.66 13.98 -6.08
CA HIS A 98 -12.66 14.36 -5.08
C HIS A 98 -13.63 13.23 -4.71
N VAL A 99 -13.43 12.03 -5.24
CA VAL A 99 -14.32 10.88 -4.99
C VAL A 99 -13.49 9.71 -4.51
N ILE A 100 -13.87 9.12 -3.39
CA ILE A 100 -13.28 7.87 -2.87
C ILE A 100 -14.31 6.76 -3.10
N ASN A 101 -13.86 5.60 -3.61
CA ASN A 101 -14.72 4.42 -3.84
C ASN A 101 -14.96 3.63 -2.54
N ASP A 102 -15.45 4.35 -1.55
CA ASP A 102 -15.74 3.88 -0.22
C ASP A 102 -16.66 4.88 0.49
N SER A 103 -17.53 4.45 1.40
CA SER A 103 -18.40 5.33 2.20
C SER A 103 -17.83 5.53 3.61
N ILE A 104 -16.84 6.42 3.73
CA ILE A 104 -16.18 6.81 4.99
C ILE A 104 -17.18 7.55 5.87
N ASP A 105 -17.42 7.03 7.08
CA ASP A 105 -18.29 7.67 8.05
C ASP A 105 -17.60 8.85 8.75
N ARG A 106 -18.37 9.57 9.56
CA ARG A 106 -17.89 10.77 10.22
C ARG A 106 -16.77 10.43 11.20
N GLU A 107 -16.95 9.36 11.94
CA GLU A 107 -16.06 8.90 13.00
C GLU A 107 -14.67 8.58 12.45
N ASP A 108 -14.60 7.96 11.28
CA ASP A 108 -13.38 7.71 10.54
C ASP A 108 -12.82 8.98 9.89
N PHE A 109 -13.67 9.84 9.33
CA PHE A 109 -13.26 11.05 8.63
C PHE A 109 -12.63 12.09 9.57
N VAL A 110 -13.07 12.17 10.83
CA VAL A 110 -12.53 13.10 11.82
C VAL A 110 -11.32 12.55 12.58
N LYS A 111 -10.69 11.48 12.09
CA LYS A 111 -9.38 11.05 12.59
C LYS A 111 -8.30 11.90 11.93
N SER A 112 -7.37 12.44 12.72
CA SER A 112 -6.20 13.13 12.17
C SER A 112 -5.33 12.13 11.40
N GLY A 113 -4.78 12.55 10.26
CA GLY A 113 -3.91 11.70 9.45
C GLY A 113 -4.52 11.33 8.10
N GLU A 114 -4.06 10.24 7.50
CA GLU A 114 -4.58 9.75 6.23
C GLU A 114 -6.01 9.22 6.37
N LEU A 115 -6.89 9.58 5.43
CA LEU A 115 -8.24 9.02 5.35
C LEU A 115 -8.18 7.53 4.99
N PRO A 116 -9.11 6.71 5.50
CA PRO A 116 -9.21 5.33 5.07
C PRO A 116 -9.64 5.29 3.59
N GLY A 117 -8.81 4.67 2.75
CA GLY A 117 -9.08 4.49 1.34
C GLY A 117 -8.48 5.58 0.46
N ARG A 118 -8.52 5.33 -0.85
CA ARG A 118 -7.92 6.21 -1.85
C ARG A 118 -8.96 6.78 -2.79
N THR A 119 -8.68 7.95 -3.32
CA THR A 119 -9.50 8.59 -4.34
C THR A 119 -9.59 7.69 -5.58
N LEU A 120 -10.55 7.95 -6.47
CA LEU A 120 -10.66 7.25 -7.76
C LEU A 120 -9.45 7.51 -8.67
N SER A 121 -8.67 8.57 -8.42
CA SER A 121 -7.38 8.80 -9.08
C SER A 121 -6.22 8.03 -8.43
N GLY A 122 -6.46 7.37 -7.29
CA GLY A 122 -5.51 6.51 -6.58
C GLY A 122 -4.72 7.21 -5.48
N ASP A 123 -5.07 8.46 -5.16
CA ASP A 123 -4.33 9.30 -4.23
C ASP A 123 -4.82 9.14 -2.79
N ALA A 124 -3.91 9.24 -1.84
CA ALA A 124 -4.23 9.36 -0.43
C ALA A 124 -4.56 10.82 -0.08
N LEU A 125 -5.59 11.00 0.74
CA LEU A 125 -5.98 12.31 1.27
C LEU A 125 -5.74 12.35 2.78
N LYS A 126 -5.28 13.48 3.30
CA LYS A 126 -4.99 13.65 4.73
C LYS A 126 -5.94 14.65 5.37
N VAL A 127 -6.51 14.29 6.50
CA VAL A 127 -7.26 15.17 7.39
C VAL A 127 -6.29 15.83 8.37
N SER A 128 -6.47 17.14 8.53
CA SER A 128 -5.73 17.97 9.47
C SER A 128 -6.67 18.92 10.19
N PHE A 129 -6.25 19.38 11.37
CA PHE A 129 -7.03 20.29 12.20
C PHE A 129 -6.38 21.67 12.25
N GLY A 130 -7.16 22.70 11.91
CA GLY A 130 -6.80 24.10 12.12
C GLY A 130 -6.86 24.52 13.58
N SER A 131 -6.46 25.76 13.86
CA SER A 131 -6.36 26.32 15.22
C SER A 131 -7.71 26.58 15.91
N GLU A 132 -8.82 26.52 15.18
CA GLU A 132 -10.15 26.91 15.70
C GLU A 132 -10.80 25.85 16.59
N GLY A 133 -10.30 24.61 16.58
CA GLY A 133 -10.78 23.50 17.40
C GLY A 133 -12.17 22.96 17.02
N GLY A 134 -12.40 21.66 17.26
CA GLY A 134 -13.67 20.98 16.96
C GLY A 134 -13.91 20.73 15.47
N ASP A 135 -15.14 20.34 15.12
CA ASP A 135 -15.50 19.93 13.74
C ASP A 135 -15.39 21.04 12.69
N LYS A 136 -15.30 22.30 13.13
CA LYS A 136 -15.14 23.49 12.29
C LYS A 136 -13.69 23.75 11.89
N SER A 137 -12.76 22.92 12.34
CA SER A 137 -11.35 23.07 12.01
C SER A 137 -10.83 21.96 11.10
N ILE A 138 -11.69 21.22 10.42
CA ILE A 138 -11.29 20.08 9.57
C ILE A 138 -10.86 20.57 8.19
N TYR A 139 -9.64 20.20 7.78
CA TYR A 139 -9.09 20.48 6.46
C TYR A 139 -8.57 19.21 5.79
N ILE A 140 -8.84 19.08 4.49
CA ILE A 140 -8.24 18.04 3.64
C ILE A 140 -6.97 18.59 2.98
N ASN A 141 -5.87 17.83 3.09
CA ASN A 141 -4.52 18.15 2.62
C ASN A 141 -4.00 19.52 3.09
N LYS A 142 -4.49 20.03 4.24
CA LYS A 142 -4.25 21.40 4.71
C LYS A 142 -4.64 22.48 3.69
N GLU A 143 -5.47 22.13 2.71
CA GLU A 143 -5.89 22.98 1.59
C GLU A 143 -7.36 23.37 1.73
N ALA A 144 -8.27 22.40 1.77
CA ALA A 144 -9.71 22.66 1.70
C ALA A 144 -10.41 22.43 3.04
N HIS A 145 -11.06 23.47 3.55
CA HIS A 145 -11.91 23.38 4.74
C HIS A 145 -13.19 22.58 4.46
N VAL A 146 -13.61 21.77 5.43
CA VAL A 146 -14.82 20.93 5.33
C VAL A 146 -15.98 21.60 6.08
N SER A 147 -16.96 22.14 5.36
CA SER A 147 -18.06 22.92 5.94
C SER A 147 -19.31 22.12 6.30
N GLU A 148 -19.60 21.02 5.61
CA GLU A 148 -20.64 20.06 6.00
C GLU A 148 -20.07 18.64 6.01
N LEU A 149 -20.39 17.88 7.05
CA LEU A 149 -19.81 16.55 7.29
C LEU A 149 -20.86 15.45 7.10
N ALA A 150 -20.46 14.37 6.42
CA ALA A 150 -21.16 13.08 6.41
C ALA A 150 -22.65 13.14 6.03
N ILE A 151 -23.01 13.93 5.03
CA ILE A 151 -24.37 13.99 4.49
C ILE A 151 -24.71 12.63 3.86
N ARG A 152 -25.77 11.98 4.34
CA ARG A 152 -26.16 10.64 3.87
C ARG A 152 -26.81 10.70 2.49
N THR A 153 -26.36 9.82 1.61
CA THR A 153 -26.90 9.61 0.25
C THR A 153 -27.21 8.12 0.06
N ALA A 154 -27.93 7.73 -1.00
CA ALA A 154 -28.31 6.33 -1.22
C ALA A 154 -27.11 5.39 -1.44
N ASN A 155 -25.99 5.94 -1.91
CA ASN A 155 -24.81 5.20 -2.29
C ASN A 155 -23.54 5.77 -1.62
N GLY A 156 -23.68 6.29 -0.40
CA GLY A 156 -22.55 6.72 0.43
C GLY A 156 -22.77 8.06 1.12
N ARG A 157 -21.72 8.89 1.17
CA ARG A 157 -21.73 10.17 1.90
C ARG A 157 -21.12 11.33 1.10
N VAL A 158 -21.63 12.53 1.35
CA VAL A 158 -21.08 13.78 0.82
C VAL A 158 -20.46 14.60 1.96
N TYR A 159 -19.29 15.14 1.70
CA TYR A 159 -18.60 16.12 2.55
C TYR A 159 -18.42 17.39 1.75
N VAL A 160 -18.92 18.50 2.25
CA VAL A 160 -18.89 19.78 1.52
C VAL A 160 -17.60 20.51 1.82
N LEU A 161 -16.95 21.01 0.76
CA LEU A 161 -15.70 21.73 0.86
C LEU A 161 -15.89 23.21 0.52
N ASP A 162 -15.25 24.07 1.31
CA ASP A 162 -15.20 25.49 1.01
C ASP A 162 -14.15 25.84 -0.04
N ASP A 163 -13.23 24.94 -0.38
CA ASP A 163 -12.25 25.11 -1.47
C ASP A 163 -12.17 23.84 -2.34
N VAL A 164 -11.68 24.00 -3.58
CA VAL A 164 -11.41 22.88 -4.49
C VAL A 164 -10.05 22.28 -4.16
N LEU A 165 -9.98 20.96 -3.95
CA LEU A 165 -8.71 20.26 -3.78
C LEU A 165 -7.94 20.22 -5.10
N SER A 166 -6.64 20.49 -5.05
CA SER A 166 -5.79 20.53 -6.23
C SER A 166 -5.05 19.20 -6.41
N PRO A 167 -5.40 18.35 -7.39
CA PRO A 167 -4.62 17.15 -7.67
C PRO A 167 -3.22 17.53 -8.15
N ALA A 168 -2.22 16.75 -7.75
CA ALA A 168 -0.88 16.86 -8.33
C ALA A 168 -0.92 16.36 -9.79
N VAL A 169 -0.52 17.21 -10.73
CA VAL A 169 -0.59 16.90 -12.17
C VAL A 169 0.80 16.68 -12.79
N GLU A 170 1.84 17.20 -12.16
CA GLU A 170 3.23 17.01 -12.53
C GLU A 170 3.77 15.69 -11.98
N THR A 171 4.52 14.96 -12.80
CA THR A 171 5.31 13.81 -12.33
C THR A 171 6.52 14.28 -11.52
N ILE A 172 7.19 13.36 -10.82
CA ILE A 172 8.43 13.65 -10.07
C ILE A 172 9.42 14.42 -10.94
N TYR A 173 9.70 13.92 -12.15
CA TYR A 173 10.67 14.55 -13.03
C TYR A 173 10.25 15.97 -13.44
N ALA A 174 9.01 16.14 -13.89
CA ALA A 174 8.47 17.44 -14.28
C ALA A 174 8.53 18.45 -13.11
N LYS A 175 8.22 17.99 -11.89
CA LYS A 175 8.25 18.84 -10.69
C LYS A 175 9.66 19.30 -10.32
N LEU A 176 10.65 18.42 -10.41
CA LEU A 176 12.05 18.76 -10.15
C LEU A 176 12.57 19.80 -11.15
N VAL A 177 12.22 19.66 -12.43
CA VAL A 177 12.55 20.64 -13.49
C VAL A 177 11.89 22.00 -13.23
N GLU A 178 10.59 22.01 -12.90
CA GLU A 178 9.81 23.22 -12.63
C GLU A 178 10.45 24.08 -11.52
N LYS A 179 10.93 23.45 -10.43
CA LYS A 179 11.55 24.18 -9.31
C LYS A 179 12.87 24.85 -9.67
N GLY A 180 13.60 24.32 -10.65
CA GLY A 180 14.82 24.93 -11.18
C GLY A 180 16.03 24.96 -10.25
N ASN A 181 15.95 24.44 -9.02
CA ASN A 181 17.07 24.33 -8.05
C ASN A 181 17.65 22.90 -7.97
N TYR A 182 17.26 22.01 -8.88
CA TYR A 182 17.73 20.63 -9.00
C TYR A 182 18.40 20.38 -10.36
N LYS A 183 19.05 21.39 -10.98
CA LYS A 183 19.51 21.30 -12.37
C LYS A 183 20.53 20.18 -12.58
N ILE A 184 21.51 20.03 -11.68
CA ILE A 184 22.53 18.98 -11.78
C ILE A 184 21.89 17.60 -11.62
N PHE A 185 20.95 17.48 -10.67
CA PHE A 185 20.22 16.23 -10.44
C PHE A 185 19.33 15.85 -11.64
N CYS A 186 18.62 16.82 -12.22
CA CYS A 186 17.79 16.60 -13.41
C CYS A 186 18.62 16.20 -14.63
N GLU A 187 19.75 16.88 -14.89
CA GLU A 187 20.66 16.49 -15.98
C GLU A 187 21.16 15.05 -15.79
N ALA A 188 21.47 14.64 -14.55
CA ALA A 188 21.83 13.26 -14.26
C ALA A 188 20.68 12.26 -14.49
N LEU A 189 19.44 12.60 -14.12
CA LEU A 189 18.25 11.78 -14.41
C LEU A 189 18.00 11.62 -15.92
N GLU A 190 18.26 12.68 -16.71
CA GLU A 190 18.16 12.62 -18.18
C GLU A 190 19.23 11.71 -18.78
N LYS A 191 20.49 11.88 -18.37
CA LYS A 191 21.61 11.08 -18.91
C LYS A 191 21.55 9.60 -18.54
N THR A 192 20.90 9.28 -17.42
CA THR A 192 20.75 7.90 -16.93
C THR A 192 19.41 7.27 -17.28
N THR A 193 18.57 7.96 -18.07
CA THR A 193 17.20 7.57 -18.47
C THR A 193 16.20 7.35 -17.33
N TRP A 194 16.58 7.64 -16.09
CA TRP A 194 15.65 7.63 -14.95
C TRP A 194 14.54 8.67 -15.06
N SER A 195 14.78 9.77 -15.79
CA SER A 195 13.74 10.76 -16.13
C SER A 195 12.52 10.15 -16.84
N ASP A 196 12.73 9.19 -17.74
CA ASP A 196 11.65 8.47 -18.44
C ASP A 196 10.83 7.64 -17.45
N SER A 197 11.51 6.87 -16.58
CA SER A 197 10.86 6.07 -15.54
C SER A 197 10.07 6.92 -14.55
N LEU A 198 10.64 8.05 -14.11
CA LEU A 198 10.01 9.01 -13.20
C LEU A 198 8.93 9.85 -13.86
N SER A 199 8.69 9.68 -15.15
CA SER A 199 7.56 10.26 -15.89
C SER A 199 6.41 9.27 -16.09
N VAL A 200 6.60 7.99 -15.76
CA VAL A 200 5.56 6.96 -15.83
C VAL A 200 4.62 7.06 -14.64
N VAL A 201 3.31 7.02 -14.93
CA VAL A 201 2.24 7.16 -13.94
C VAL A 201 1.49 5.84 -13.69
N ASN A 202 1.43 4.97 -14.71
CA ASN A 202 0.82 3.64 -14.63
C ASN A 202 1.76 2.59 -15.20
N SER A 203 1.75 1.38 -14.64
CA SER A 203 2.33 0.18 -15.23
C SER A 203 1.23 -0.72 -15.78
N VAL A 204 1.53 -1.41 -16.87
CA VAL A 204 0.64 -2.42 -17.45
C VAL A 204 1.26 -3.79 -17.25
N LEU A 205 0.58 -4.64 -16.50
CA LEU A 205 0.84 -6.08 -16.46
C LEU A 205 0.10 -6.72 -17.63
N GLU A 206 0.84 -7.39 -18.50
CA GLU A 206 0.29 -8.19 -19.59
C GLU A 206 0.40 -9.68 -19.25
N GLY A 207 -0.56 -10.47 -19.70
CA GLY A 207 -0.52 -11.91 -19.54
C GLY A 207 -1.28 -12.67 -20.63
N PRO A 208 -1.47 -13.99 -20.43
CA PRO A 208 -2.11 -14.87 -21.39
C PRO A 208 -3.48 -14.38 -21.84
N LEU A 209 -3.88 -14.77 -23.05
CA LEU A 209 -5.20 -14.49 -23.63
C LEU A 209 -5.57 -12.99 -23.64
N GLY A 210 -4.57 -12.11 -23.76
CA GLY A 210 -4.78 -10.66 -23.80
C GLY A 210 -5.15 -10.06 -22.46
N MET A 211 -4.90 -10.75 -21.35
CA MET A 211 -5.05 -10.21 -20.01
C MET A 211 -4.18 -8.95 -19.86
N ARG A 212 -4.79 -7.87 -19.38
CA ARG A 212 -4.13 -6.60 -19.09
C ARG A 212 -4.63 -6.08 -17.76
N VAL A 213 -3.72 -5.78 -16.84
CA VAL A 213 -4.01 -5.05 -15.61
C VAL A 213 -3.19 -3.77 -15.61
N GLU A 214 -3.86 -2.63 -15.66
CA GLU A 214 -3.22 -1.33 -15.51
C GLU A 214 -3.31 -0.88 -14.05
N LEU A 215 -2.15 -0.58 -13.45
CA LEU A 215 -2.01 -0.19 -12.05
C LEU A 215 -1.21 1.10 -11.95
N ARG A 216 -1.52 1.90 -10.93
CA ARG A 216 -0.76 3.09 -10.61
C ARG A 216 0.67 2.71 -10.25
N LYS A 217 1.63 3.46 -10.78
CA LYS A 217 3.04 3.32 -10.47
C LYS A 217 3.49 4.54 -9.70
N TYR A 218 3.96 4.29 -8.49
CA TYR A 218 4.47 5.32 -7.58
C TYR A 218 5.96 5.15 -7.37
N PHE A 219 6.62 6.28 -7.09
CA PHE A 219 8.02 6.33 -6.67
C PHE A 219 8.20 7.28 -5.50
N THR A 220 9.32 7.11 -4.80
CA THR A 220 9.82 8.10 -3.84
C THR A 220 11.24 8.48 -4.23
N VAL A 221 11.53 9.78 -4.34
CA VAL A 221 12.86 10.28 -4.74
C VAL A 221 13.51 11.08 -3.64
N PHE A 222 14.71 10.68 -3.24
CA PHE A 222 15.60 11.43 -2.37
C PHE A 222 16.31 12.51 -3.20
N ALA A 223 15.81 13.73 -3.17
CA ALA A 223 16.27 14.77 -4.09
C ALA A 223 17.41 15.61 -3.50
N VAL A 224 18.52 15.72 -4.24
CA VAL A 224 19.69 16.53 -3.87
C VAL A 224 19.68 17.83 -4.68
N SER A 225 19.56 18.97 -4.00
CA SER A 225 19.54 20.29 -4.68
C SER A 225 20.93 20.73 -5.12
N ASP A 226 20.99 21.65 -6.09
CA ASP A 226 22.23 22.26 -6.57
C ASP A 226 23.01 22.93 -5.42
N ALA A 227 22.32 23.50 -4.43
CA ALA A 227 22.95 24.10 -3.26
C ALA A 227 23.63 23.08 -2.34
N ILE A 228 23.06 21.87 -2.22
CA ILE A 228 23.70 20.77 -1.48
C ILE A 228 24.90 20.22 -2.26
N PHE A 229 24.77 20.04 -3.57
CA PHE A 229 25.90 19.66 -4.42
C PHE A 229 27.05 20.67 -4.35
N ALA A 230 26.76 21.97 -4.34
CA ALA A 230 27.78 23.01 -4.22
C ALA A 230 28.59 22.93 -2.92
N LYS A 231 27.97 22.52 -1.79
CA LYS A 231 28.68 22.29 -0.51
C LYS A 231 29.72 21.18 -0.62
N GLU A 232 29.51 20.24 -1.54
CA GLU A 232 30.41 19.12 -1.83
C GLU A 232 31.40 19.39 -2.97
N GLY A 233 31.44 20.64 -3.46
CA GLY A 233 32.28 21.06 -4.59
C GLY A 233 31.73 20.66 -5.96
N ILE A 234 30.49 20.19 -6.05
CA ILE A 234 29.84 19.79 -7.31
C ILE A 234 29.04 20.98 -7.86
N ASN A 235 29.51 21.60 -8.94
CA ASN A 235 28.87 22.79 -9.54
C ASN A 235 28.37 22.53 -10.97
N SER A 236 28.56 21.31 -11.48
CA SER A 236 28.16 20.89 -12.81
C SER A 236 27.90 19.38 -12.86
N PHE A 237 27.23 18.92 -13.92
CA PHE A 237 27.11 17.50 -14.21
C PHE A 237 28.47 16.79 -14.32
N SER A 238 29.46 17.45 -14.93
CA SER A 238 30.82 16.91 -15.03
C SER A 238 31.45 16.70 -13.65
N ASP A 239 31.26 17.62 -12.71
CA ASP A 239 31.77 17.46 -11.34
C ASP A 239 31.08 16.29 -10.63
N LEU A 240 29.77 16.09 -10.85
CA LEU A 240 29.03 14.96 -10.29
C LEU A 240 29.57 13.63 -10.85
N THR A 241 29.75 13.51 -12.16
CA THR A 241 30.32 12.29 -12.78
C THR A 241 31.72 11.97 -12.25
N ALA A 242 32.55 13.00 -12.02
CA ALA A 242 33.85 12.84 -11.39
C ALA A 242 33.75 12.42 -9.92
N LYS A 243 32.81 13.01 -9.15
CA LYS A 243 32.59 12.67 -7.73
C LYS A 243 32.14 11.23 -7.53
N VAL A 244 31.20 10.75 -8.37
CA VAL A 244 30.73 9.35 -8.31
C VAL A 244 31.75 8.35 -8.86
N GLY A 245 32.79 8.84 -9.57
CA GLY A 245 33.84 8.01 -10.12
C GLY A 245 33.42 7.25 -11.39
N ALA A 246 32.56 7.84 -12.23
CA ALA A 246 32.08 7.20 -13.45
C ALA A 246 33.24 6.84 -14.39
N LEU A 247 33.40 5.54 -14.68
CA LEU A 247 34.51 5.06 -15.51
C LEU A 247 34.24 5.20 -17.02
N THR A 248 32.96 5.28 -17.39
CA THR A 248 32.51 5.42 -18.77
C THR A 248 31.43 6.49 -18.88
N ASN A 249 31.25 7.01 -20.09
CA ASN A 249 30.15 7.93 -20.41
C ASN A 249 28.88 7.20 -20.88
N ASP A 250 28.85 5.87 -20.72
CA ASP A 250 27.68 5.06 -21.03
C ASP A 250 26.77 4.99 -19.79
N TYR A 251 26.10 6.11 -19.53
CA TYR A 251 25.31 6.34 -18.33
C TYR A 251 23.97 5.59 -18.31
N GLU A 252 23.55 4.99 -19.43
CA GLU A 252 22.34 4.17 -19.52
C GLU A 252 22.56 2.77 -18.94
N LEU A 253 23.81 2.31 -18.83
CA LEU A 253 24.14 1.02 -18.24
C LEU A 253 23.78 1.02 -16.74
N PRO A 254 22.95 0.07 -16.26
CA PRO A 254 22.54 0.03 -14.85
C PRO A 254 23.69 -0.11 -13.84
N ASN A 255 24.85 -0.63 -14.27
CA ASN A 255 26.03 -0.78 -13.43
C ASN A 255 27.01 0.39 -13.51
N ASN A 256 26.80 1.37 -14.39
CA ASN A 256 27.57 2.61 -14.43
C ASN A 256 27.41 3.35 -13.08
N GLU A 257 28.48 3.95 -12.58
CA GLU A 257 28.52 4.56 -11.24
C GLU A 257 27.53 5.73 -11.10
N LEU A 258 27.33 6.53 -12.15
CA LEU A 258 26.31 7.58 -12.16
C LEU A 258 24.90 6.97 -12.17
N ASN A 259 24.65 5.96 -13.00
CA ASN A 259 23.33 5.32 -13.04
C ASN A 259 22.98 4.70 -11.69
N ARG A 260 23.90 3.94 -11.10
CA ARG A 260 23.77 3.37 -9.76
C ARG A 260 23.52 4.45 -8.73
N PHE A 261 24.28 5.55 -8.75
CA PHE A 261 24.06 6.70 -7.86
C PHE A 261 22.64 7.26 -8.00
N MET A 262 22.16 7.50 -9.23
CA MET A 262 20.80 8.03 -9.44
C MET A 262 19.73 7.01 -9.01
N ALA A 263 19.90 5.74 -9.35
CA ALA A 263 19.01 4.67 -8.95
C ALA A 263 18.92 4.50 -7.42
N TYR A 264 20.01 4.79 -6.70
CA TYR A 264 20.09 4.75 -5.23
C TYR A 264 19.22 5.82 -4.57
N HIS A 265 18.90 6.90 -5.29
CA HIS A 265 18.02 7.97 -4.83
C HIS A 265 16.54 7.73 -5.16
N ILE A 266 16.20 6.59 -5.77
CA ILE A 266 14.84 6.28 -6.23
C ILE A 266 14.36 5.00 -5.55
N MET A 267 13.14 5.03 -5.01
CA MET A 267 12.44 3.85 -4.49
C MET A 267 11.13 3.64 -5.24
N ASP A 268 10.69 2.38 -5.40
CA ASP A 268 9.31 2.10 -5.81
C ASP A 268 8.35 2.36 -4.64
N GLY A 269 7.13 2.79 -4.97
CA GLY A 269 6.08 3.06 -4.00
C GLY A 269 6.09 4.48 -3.45
N GLU A 270 4.99 4.84 -2.82
CA GLU A 270 4.78 6.12 -2.17
C GLU A 270 5.19 6.01 -0.69
N ARG A 271 6.22 6.77 -0.28
CA ARG A 271 6.73 6.72 1.09
C ARG A 271 6.76 8.14 1.65
N THR A 272 5.86 8.40 2.59
CA THR A 272 5.91 9.60 3.41
C THR A 272 7.10 9.55 4.37
N LEU A 273 7.53 10.69 4.87
CA LEU A 273 8.58 10.81 5.89
C LEU A 273 8.22 9.99 7.14
N GLU A 274 6.96 10.03 7.54
CA GLU A 274 6.42 9.20 8.64
C GLU A 274 6.61 7.70 8.35
N SER A 275 6.26 7.22 7.15
CA SER A 275 6.42 5.80 6.78
C SER A 275 7.90 5.38 6.70
N LEU A 276 8.77 6.27 6.22
CA LEU A 276 10.22 6.03 6.17
C LEU A 276 10.79 5.87 7.57
N ARG A 277 10.30 6.66 8.53
CA ARG A 277 10.68 6.64 9.96
C ARG A 277 9.87 5.64 10.81
N THR A 278 8.97 4.87 10.21
CA THR A 278 8.27 3.78 10.91
C THR A 278 9.11 2.52 10.84
N PHE A 279 9.52 2.00 12.00
CA PHE A 279 10.36 0.81 12.08
C PHE A 279 9.52 -0.42 12.47
N PRO A 280 9.75 -1.58 11.83
CA PRO A 280 8.95 -2.78 12.10
C PRO A 280 9.09 -3.22 13.57
N LYS A 281 7.99 -3.66 14.18
CA LYS A 281 8.02 -4.50 15.41
C LYS A 281 8.15 -5.96 14.94
N PRO A 282 8.91 -6.86 15.60
CA PRO A 282 9.12 -6.90 17.05
C PRO A 282 10.56 -6.64 17.51
N PHE A 283 11.31 -5.75 16.86
CA PHE A 283 12.68 -5.46 17.31
C PHE A 283 12.66 -4.77 18.67
N ASP A 284 13.15 -5.48 19.69
CA ASP A 284 13.27 -4.99 21.06
C ASP A 284 14.28 -3.83 21.09
N ARG A 285 13.88 -2.76 21.79
CA ARG A 285 14.57 -1.47 21.91
C ARG A 285 16.02 -1.61 22.40
N GLU A 286 16.34 -2.71 23.06
CA GLU A 286 17.65 -2.94 23.70
C GLU A 286 18.69 -3.64 22.82
N THR A 287 18.31 -4.30 21.72
CA THR A 287 19.26 -5.09 20.89
C THR A 287 19.49 -4.52 19.49
N TRP A 288 18.51 -3.81 18.93
CA TRP A 288 18.60 -3.23 17.59
C TRP A 288 17.97 -1.84 17.62
N GLU A 289 18.81 -0.80 17.53
CA GLU A 289 18.38 0.59 17.40
C GLU A 289 17.36 0.73 16.26
N TYR A 290 16.48 1.73 16.32
CA TYR A 290 15.44 2.03 15.31
C TYR A 290 16.07 2.26 13.92
N ARG A 291 16.41 1.16 13.22
CA ARG A 291 17.08 1.16 11.93
C ARG A 291 16.53 0.06 11.03
N LYS A 292 16.47 0.32 9.72
CA LYS A 292 16.05 -0.66 8.71
C LYS A 292 16.78 -0.43 7.39
N MET A 293 16.83 -1.47 6.55
CA MET A 293 17.33 -1.34 5.18
C MET A 293 16.18 -0.91 4.26
N LEU A 294 16.43 0.12 3.45
CA LEU A 294 15.56 0.56 2.38
C LEU A 294 16.07 -0.02 1.06
N ASN A 295 15.17 -0.65 0.31
CA ASN A 295 15.45 -1.09 -1.05
C ASN A 295 15.24 0.07 -2.04
N THR A 296 16.16 0.23 -2.98
CA THR A 296 16.16 1.31 -3.98
C THR A 296 16.12 0.73 -5.38
N LYS A 297 16.11 1.58 -6.42
CA LYS A 297 16.27 1.11 -7.80
C LYS A 297 17.72 0.71 -8.12
N ALA A 298 18.69 1.06 -7.28
CA ALA A 298 20.05 0.56 -7.43
C ALA A 298 20.10 -0.92 -7.03
N THR A 299 20.29 -1.77 -8.03
CA THR A 299 20.30 -3.22 -7.86
C THR A 299 21.25 -3.65 -6.75
N ASN A 300 20.70 -4.23 -5.68
CA ASN A 300 21.40 -4.76 -4.51
C ASN A 300 22.07 -3.72 -3.59
N ASP A 301 22.02 -2.43 -3.93
CA ASP A 301 22.51 -1.35 -3.08
C ASP A 301 21.36 -0.86 -2.20
N LEU A 302 21.58 -0.90 -0.88
CA LEU A 302 20.57 -0.57 0.13
C LEU A 302 20.94 0.71 0.86
N ILE A 303 19.94 1.46 1.34
CA ILE A 303 20.14 2.57 2.28
C ILE A 303 19.78 2.11 3.68
N LEU A 304 20.69 2.29 4.64
CA LEU A 304 20.32 2.18 6.06
C LEU A 304 19.58 3.46 6.44
N ILE A 305 18.38 3.36 7.00
CA ILE A 305 17.72 4.50 7.65
C ILE A 305 17.68 4.26 9.15
N SER A 306 18.01 5.29 9.93
CA SER A 306 17.93 5.31 11.38
C SER A 306 17.41 6.66 11.89
N GLU A 307 17.30 6.84 13.21
CA GLU A 307 17.06 8.16 13.82
C GLU A 307 18.11 9.21 13.44
N SER A 308 19.32 8.78 13.08
CA SER A 308 20.40 9.67 12.64
C SER A 308 20.27 10.12 11.18
N GLY A 309 19.39 9.48 10.40
CA GLY A 309 19.14 9.79 9.00
C GLY A 309 19.43 8.60 8.06
N LEU A 310 19.59 8.90 6.78
CA LEU A 310 20.02 7.98 5.73
C LEU A 310 21.54 7.76 5.84
N ASN A 311 21.93 6.49 5.83
CA ASN A 311 23.29 5.99 6.05
C ASN A 311 23.97 6.59 7.29
N ASP A 312 23.18 6.87 8.34
CA ASP A 312 23.60 7.51 9.60
C ASP A 312 24.26 8.88 9.44
N GLY A 313 23.79 9.69 8.47
CA GLY A 313 24.31 11.06 8.32
C GLY A 313 23.39 12.02 7.58
N VAL A 314 22.90 11.64 6.40
CA VAL A 314 22.10 12.53 5.54
C VAL A 314 20.66 12.56 6.04
N LYS A 315 20.10 13.75 6.27
CA LYS A 315 18.75 13.91 6.81
C LYS A 315 17.78 14.43 5.75
N PHE A 316 16.51 14.20 6.00
CA PHE A 316 15.43 14.83 5.25
C PHE A 316 15.34 16.31 5.63
N ILE A 317 15.08 17.16 4.65
CA ILE A 317 14.72 18.56 4.85
C ILE A 317 13.23 18.59 5.18
N GLU A 318 12.89 18.46 6.46
CA GLU A 318 11.52 18.16 6.91
C GLU A 318 10.49 19.19 6.47
N GLU A 319 10.85 20.47 6.37
CA GLU A 319 9.94 21.53 5.95
C GLU A 319 9.61 21.49 4.44
N GLN A 320 10.34 20.69 3.67
CA GLN A 320 10.14 20.46 2.23
C GLN A 320 9.81 19.00 1.90
N ALA A 321 9.77 18.13 2.91
CA ALA A 321 9.47 16.71 2.79
C ALA A 321 7.99 16.48 2.47
N ASP A 322 7.67 15.24 2.07
CA ASP A 322 6.32 14.84 1.66
C ASP A 322 5.73 15.69 0.52
N GLU A 323 6.58 16.14 -0.40
CA GLU A 323 6.08 16.86 -1.58
C GLU A 323 5.38 15.89 -2.53
N ILE A 324 4.05 16.00 -2.56
CA ILE A 324 3.15 15.15 -3.34
C ILE A 324 3.28 15.52 -4.82
N VAL A 325 3.44 14.50 -5.66
CA VAL A 325 3.46 14.59 -7.13
C VAL A 325 2.61 13.48 -7.75
N LYS A 326 2.26 13.60 -9.02
CA LYS A 326 1.31 12.71 -9.72
C LYS A 326 1.67 11.23 -9.65
N ASN A 327 2.95 10.89 -9.48
CA ASN A 327 3.44 9.53 -9.37
C ASN A 327 4.32 9.31 -8.12
N GLY A 328 4.00 9.99 -7.01
CA GLY A 328 4.51 9.64 -5.68
C GLY A 328 4.99 10.84 -4.87
N TYR A 329 6.19 10.73 -4.28
CA TYR A 329 6.72 11.73 -3.34
C TYR A 329 8.15 12.15 -3.68
N ILE A 330 8.44 13.44 -3.51
CA ILE A 330 9.81 13.96 -3.43
C ILE A 330 10.15 14.17 -1.95
N GLN A 331 11.31 13.67 -1.55
CA GLN A 331 11.86 13.77 -0.21
C GLN A 331 13.22 14.48 -0.29
N PRO A 332 13.26 15.83 -0.21
CA PRO A 332 14.53 16.55 -0.27
C PRO A 332 15.46 16.18 0.88
N ILE A 333 16.75 16.04 0.60
CA ILE A 333 17.78 15.66 1.58
C ILE A 333 18.87 16.73 1.72
N ASP A 334 19.45 16.82 2.92
CA ASP A 334 20.33 17.92 3.33
C ASP A 334 21.82 17.69 3.03
N GLY A 335 22.17 16.55 2.42
CA GLY A 335 23.53 16.13 2.16
C GLY A 335 23.67 15.26 0.91
N TYR A 336 24.90 15.10 0.44
CA TYR A 336 25.23 14.14 -0.61
C TYR A 336 25.14 12.72 -0.06
N LEU A 337 24.33 11.88 -0.71
CA LEU A 337 24.09 10.50 -0.29
C LEU A 337 24.86 9.53 -1.22
N PRO A 338 26.12 9.18 -0.91
CA PRO A 338 26.87 8.22 -1.71
C PRO A 338 26.28 6.82 -1.60
N VAL A 339 26.47 6.02 -2.65
CA VAL A 339 26.21 4.58 -2.60
C VAL A 339 27.14 3.97 -1.56
N LYS A 340 26.56 3.47 -0.46
CA LYS A 340 27.29 2.78 0.60
C LYS A 340 27.19 1.27 0.36
N THR A 341 28.34 0.60 0.33
CA THR A 341 28.42 -0.84 0.03
C THR A 341 28.77 -1.69 1.26
N GLU A 342 29.15 -1.05 2.36
CA GLU A 342 29.59 -1.70 3.59
C GLU A 342 28.60 -1.40 4.71
N PHE A 343 27.94 -2.45 5.20
CA PHE A 343 27.02 -2.41 6.33
C PHE A 343 27.29 -3.61 7.23
N GLU A 344 27.16 -3.39 8.54
CA GLU A 344 27.00 -4.51 9.46
C GLU A 344 25.66 -5.19 9.19
N PRO A 345 25.59 -6.53 9.17
CA PRO A 345 24.32 -7.26 9.07
C PRO A 345 23.33 -6.81 10.14
N ILE A 346 22.12 -6.43 9.72
CA ILE A 346 21.01 -6.11 10.61
C ILE A 346 19.82 -7.03 10.30
N PRO A 347 18.87 -7.21 11.23
CA PRO A 347 17.66 -7.94 10.94
C PRO A 347 16.91 -7.38 9.73
N VAL A 348 16.46 -8.27 8.83
CA VAL A 348 15.65 -7.92 7.67
C VAL A 348 14.31 -8.64 7.77
N ILE A 349 13.22 -7.90 7.53
CA ILE A 349 11.89 -8.45 7.41
C ILE A 349 11.49 -8.43 5.94
N PHE A 350 11.03 -9.59 5.48
CA PHE A 350 10.34 -9.74 4.21
C PHE A 350 8.86 -10.01 4.49
N ASP A 351 8.04 -8.99 4.33
CA ASP A 351 6.58 -9.10 4.42
C ASP A 351 6.03 -9.61 3.07
N PHE A 352 5.19 -10.64 3.09
CA PHE A 352 4.63 -11.24 1.88
C PHE A 352 3.64 -10.35 1.13
N CYS A 353 3.17 -9.27 1.77
CA CYS A 353 2.22 -8.33 1.20
C CYS A 353 2.81 -6.93 0.95
N ASP A 354 3.99 -6.59 1.49
CA ASP A 354 4.59 -5.25 1.33
C ASP A 354 5.18 -5.00 -0.08
N TYR A 355 4.30 -4.85 -1.06
CA TYR A 355 4.63 -4.52 -2.44
C TYR A 355 3.86 -3.28 -2.90
N PRO A 356 4.52 -2.26 -3.47
CA PRO A 356 3.84 -1.10 -4.03
C PRO A 356 2.77 -1.45 -5.07
N GLU A 357 3.00 -2.48 -5.88
CA GLU A 357 2.03 -2.97 -6.86
C GLU A 357 0.79 -3.58 -6.20
N VAL A 358 0.95 -4.29 -5.08
CA VAL A 358 -0.17 -4.84 -4.30
C VAL A 358 -0.97 -3.69 -3.70
N SER A 359 -0.33 -2.69 -3.09
CA SER A 359 -1.02 -1.48 -2.62
C SER A 359 -1.87 -0.83 -3.72
N SER A 360 -1.29 -0.60 -4.91
CA SER A 360 -2.02 -0.09 -6.08
C SER A 360 -3.16 -0.99 -6.53
N TYR A 361 -2.99 -2.32 -6.47
CA TYR A 361 -4.04 -3.27 -6.82
C TYR A 361 -5.20 -3.24 -5.82
N ILE A 362 -4.92 -3.21 -4.52
CA ILE A 362 -5.93 -3.12 -3.46
C ILE A 362 -6.67 -1.80 -3.56
N ALA A 363 -5.97 -0.68 -3.78
CA ALA A 363 -6.61 0.61 -4.02
C ALA A 363 -7.59 0.57 -5.22
N ALA A 364 -7.20 -0.09 -6.31
CA ALA A 364 -7.98 -0.12 -7.53
C ALA A 364 -9.09 -1.19 -7.56
N LYS A 365 -8.92 -2.31 -6.85
CA LYS A 365 -9.74 -3.54 -6.98
C LYS A 365 -10.23 -4.12 -5.67
N GLY A 366 -9.77 -3.62 -4.52
CA GLY A 366 -10.06 -4.15 -3.20
C GLY A 366 -11.40 -3.72 -2.60
N LYS A 367 -12.22 -2.94 -3.32
CA LYS A 367 -13.59 -2.56 -2.92
C LYS A 367 -13.70 -2.03 -1.48
N GLY A 368 -12.87 -1.04 -1.12
CA GLY A 368 -12.85 -0.46 0.22
C GLY A 368 -12.01 -1.22 1.25
N GLN A 369 -11.38 -2.34 0.85
CA GLN A 369 -10.31 -2.95 1.64
C GLN A 369 -9.12 -1.98 1.75
N LEU A 370 -8.64 -1.78 2.97
CA LEU A 370 -7.52 -0.90 3.28
C LEU A 370 -6.21 -1.67 3.24
N TYR A 371 -5.21 -1.16 2.51
CA TYR A 371 -3.89 -1.77 2.49
C TYR A 371 -3.15 -1.51 3.81
N GLN A 372 -2.60 -2.58 4.40
CA GLN A 372 -1.81 -2.63 5.62
C GLN A 372 -2.48 -1.97 6.84
N GLN A 373 -3.80 -2.09 6.90
CA GLN A 373 -4.64 -1.52 7.94
C GLN A 373 -5.69 -2.52 8.40
N VAL A 374 -6.21 -2.30 9.61
CA VAL A 374 -7.35 -3.06 10.11
C VAL A 374 -8.56 -2.79 9.21
N SER A 375 -9.29 -3.84 8.84
CA SER A 375 -10.53 -3.69 8.10
C SER A 375 -11.53 -2.86 8.89
N ARG A 376 -12.39 -2.12 8.18
CA ARG A 376 -13.54 -1.44 8.78
C ARG A 376 -14.73 -2.37 8.98
N ASP A 377 -14.72 -3.53 8.32
CA ASP A 377 -15.68 -4.59 8.57
C ASP A 377 -15.29 -5.37 9.83
N ASP A 378 -16.30 -5.89 10.54
CA ASP A 378 -16.05 -6.78 11.70
C ASP A 378 -15.29 -8.05 11.32
N ALA A 379 -15.54 -8.54 10.11
CA ALA A 379 -14.91 -9.73 9.55
C ALA A 379 -13.63 -9.40 8.79
N ASP A 380 -12.78 -10.41 8.62
CA ASP A 380 -11.59 -10.30 7.77
C ASP A 380 -12.00 -10.05 6.31
N THR A 381 -11.28 -9.15 5.64
CA THR A 381 -11.55 -8.77 4.25
C THR A 381 -10.52 -9.38 3.34
N TYR A 382 -10.94 -9.83 2.16
CA TYR A 382 -10.11 -10.55 1.20
C TYR A 382 -10.24 -9.97 -0.20
N THR A 383 -9.09 -9.72 -0.85
CA THR A 383 -9.02 -9.42 -2.28
C THR A 383 -8.25 -10.50 -3.01
N ALA A 384 -8.89 -11.12 -3.99
CA ALA A 384 -8.26 -12.10 -4.85
C ALA A 384 -7.13 -11.45 -5.67
N LEU A 385 -5.92 -12.00 -5.57
CA LEU A 385 -4.75 -11.59 -6.34
C LEU A 385 -4.56 -12.40 -7.62
N THR A 386 -5.50 -13.30 -7.92
CA THR A 386 -5.50 -14.19 -9.08
C THR A 386 -6.87 -14.20 -9.74
N LYS A 387 -6.92 -14.47 -11.05
CA LYS A 387 -8.17 -14.68 -11.77
C LYS A 387 -8.06 -15.83 -12.75
N PHE A 388 -9.20 -16.46 -13.02
CA PHE A 388 -9.34 -17.35 -14.15
C PHE A 388 -9.40 -16.58 -15.46
N ILE A 389 -8.53 -16.93 -16.39
CA ILE A 389 -8.57 -16.47 -17.77
C ILE A 389 -8.84 -17.67 -18.68
N GLY A 390 -9.75 -17.49 -19.65
CA GLY A 390 -10.11 -18.55 -20.60
C GLY A 390 -10.75 -19.80 -20.00
N ARG A 391 -11.19 -19.75 -18.72
CA ARG A 391 -11.71 -20.90 -17.93
C ARG A 391 -10.69 -22.03 -17.72
N GLN A 392 -9.40 -21.79 -17.98
CA GLN A 392 -8.37 -22.83 -17.96
C GLN A 392 -7.13 -22.43 -17.17
N GLU A 393 -6.78 -21.14 -17.17
CA GLU A 393 -5.53 -20.66 -16.59
C GLU A 393 -5.80 -19.72 -15.41
N ILE A 394 -5.08 -19.92 -14.31
CA ILE A 394 -5.13 -19.05 -13.13
C ILE A 394 -3.91 -18.15 -13.22
N VAL A 395 -4.15 -16.85 -13.34
CA VAL A 395 -3.10 -15.87 -13.58
C VAL A 395 -3.07 -14.84 -12.44
N PRO A 396 -1.89 -14.57 -11.84
CA PRO A 396 -1.70 -13.42 -10.96
C PRO A 396 -2.15 -12.11 -11.59
N GLN A 397 -2.69 -11.22 -10.78
CA GLN A 397 -3.15 -9.89 -11.20
C GLN A 397 -2.16 -8.78 -10.83
N VAL A 398 -1.03 -9.18 -10.23
CA VAL A 398 0.16 -8.39 -9.93
C VAL A 398 1.39 -9.23 -10.28
N SER A 399 2.47 -8.59 -10.72
CA SER A 399 3.75 -9.23 -11.08
C SER A 399 4.56 -9.72 -9.89
N SER A 400 4.26 -9.19 -8.69
CA SER A 400 4.97 -9.51 -7.44
C SER A 400 4.88 -10.98 -7.02
N TYR A 401 3.91 -11.73 -7.57
CA TYR A 401 3.70 -13.15 -7.31
C TYR A 401 3.74 -13.95 -8.60
N LYS A 402 4.53 -15.03 -8.63
CA LYS A 402 4.45 -16.03 -9.68
C LYS A 402 3.96 -17.34 -9.06
N ILE A 403 2.87 -17.89 -9.58
CA ILE A 403 2.29 -19.12 -9.07
C ILE A 403 2.13 -20.17 -10.16
N GLU A 404 2.23 -21.43 -9.79
CA GLU A 404 1.78 -22.56 -10.60
C GLU A 404 0.88 -23.44 -9.74
N MET A 405 -0.29 -23.79 -10.26
CA MET A 405 -1.23 -24.64 -9.54
C MET A 405 -0.72 -26.08 -9.51
N GLY A 406 -0.95 -26.74 -8.37
CA GLY A 406 -0.71 -28.17 -8.25
C GLY A 406 -1.52 -28.96 -9.30
N PRO A 407 -1.04 -30.12 -9.80
CA PRO A 407 -1.72 -30.89 -10.85
C PRO A 407 -3.14 -31.34 -10.49
N GLY A 408 -3.41 -31.55 -9.20
CA GLY A 408 -4.73 -31.89 -8.68
C GLY A 408 -5.64 -30.67 -8.44
N GLY A 409 -5.13 -29.46 -8.66
CA GLY A 409 -5.79 -28.21 -8.29
C GLY A 409 -6.10 -28.12 -6.79
N THR A 410 -7.11 -27.33 -6.47
CA THR A 410 -7.73 -27.27 -5.15
C THR A 410 -9.13 -27.88 -5.23
N LEU A 411 -9.64 -28.41 -4.13
CA LEU A 411 -11.06 -28.75 -4.05
C LEU A 411 -11.89 -27.46 -4.10
N ALA A 412 -13.12 -27.54 -4.63
CA ALA A 412 -14.06 -26.42 -4.67
C ALA A 412 -14.14 -25.74 -3.29
N SER A 413 -13.58 -24.53 -3.21
CA SER A 413 -13.46 -23.74 -1.99
C SER A 413 -14.04 -22.34 -2.23
N ASP A 414 -14.52 -21.71 -1.16
CA ASP A 414 -14.90 -20.29 -1.17
C ASP A 414 -13.66 -19.36 -1.17
N TRP A 415 -12.46 -19.93 -1.31
CA TRP A 415 -11.17 -19.26 -1.20
C TRP A 415 -10.53 -19.09 -2.58
N SER A 416 -10.07 -17.87 -2.89
CA SER A 416 -9.25 -17.66 -4.08
C SER A 416 -7.87 -18.31 -3.92
N TYR A 417 -7.19 -18.58 -5.04
CA TYR A 417 -5.90 -19.29 -5.04
C TYR A 417 -4.77 -18.51 -4.36
N LEU A 418 -4.82 -17.19 -4.52
CA LEU A 418 -3.97 -16.25 -3.83
C LEU A 418 -4.83 -15.04 -3.45
N SER A 419 -4.77 -14.60 -2.20
CA SER A 419 -5.54 -13.44 -1.73
C SER A 419 -4.73 -12.57 -0.78
N TYR A 420 -4.96 -11.27 -0.87
CA TYR A 420 -4.58 -10.30 0.15
C TYR A 420 -5.65 -10.28 1.24
N CYS A 421 -5.28 -10.57 2.49
CA CYS A 421 -6.17 -10.57 3.64
C CYS A 421 -5.81 -9.44 4.59
N THR A 422 -6.81 -8.72 5.10
CA THR A 422 -6.66 -7.78 6.22
C THR A 422 -7.58 -8.22 7.34
N LYS A 423 -7.08 -8.20 8.58
CA LYS A 423 -7.88 -8.63 9.72
C LYS A 423 -9.07 -7.68 9.96
N GLY A 424 -10.21 -8.24 10.37
CA GLY A 424 -11.40 -7.53 10.80
C GLY A 424 -11.19 -6.57 11.97
N ALA A 425 -12.10 -5.60 12.11
CA ALA A 425 -12.17 -4.70 13.26
C ALA A 425 -12.44 -5.47 14.57
N SER A 426 -13.23 -6.53 14.49
CA SER A 426 -13.60 -7.41 15.60
C SER A 426 -12.72 -8.65 15.72
N THR A 427 -11.63 -8.74 14.95
CA THR A 427 -10.66 -9.84 15.05
C THR A 427 -10.15 -9.98 16.48
N SER A 428 -10.20 -11.21 16.98
CA SER A 428 -9.84 -11.56 18.35
C SER A 428 -8.62 -12.48 18.39
N GLY A 429 -8.17 -12.83 19.59
CA GLY A 429 -6.99 -13.66 19.78
C GLY A 429 -5.71 -12.95 19.36
N ASN A 430 -4.76 -13.71 18.81
CA ASN A 430 -3.41 -13.24 18.51
C ASN A 430 -3.24 -12.75 17.07
N TRP A 431 -4.29 -12.73 16.23
CA TRP A 431 -4.23 -12.07 14.92
C TRP A 431 -3.97 -10.55 15.02
N THR A 432 -4.16 -9.96 16.20
CA THR A 432 -3.64 -8.62 16.53
C THR A 432 -2.12 -8.48 16.40
N LYS A 433 -1.38 -9.59 16.30
CA LYS A 433 0.07 -9.65 16.12
C LYS A 433 0.51 -9.76 14.66
N LEU A 434 -0.43 -9.86 13.70
CA LEU A 434 -0.08 -9.83 12.28
C LEU A 434 0.69 -8.54 11.98
N MET A 435 1.83 -8.68 11.33
CA MET A 435 2.55 -7.51 10.86
C MET A 435 1.66 -6.75 9.89
N ASN A 436 1.63 -5.43 10.01
CA ASN A 436 0.83 -4.55 9.15
C ASN A 436 -0.68 -4.91 9.07
N ASN A 437 -1.20 -5.74 9.99
CA ASN A 437 -2.59 -6.20 10.04
C ASN A 437 -3.04 -7.06 8.83
N ASP A 438 -2.10 -7.56 8.03
CA ASP A 438 -2.38 -8.30 6.81
C ASP A 438 -1.68 -9.67 6.74
N ALA A 439 -2.07 -10.46 5.75
CA ALA A 439 -1.45 -11.74 5.44
C ALA A 439 -1.73 -12.14 3.98
N LEU A 440 -0.78 -12.83 3.36
CA LEU A 440 -0.95 -13.49 2.08
C LEU A 440 -1.61 -14.85 2.29
N VAL A 441 -2.81 -15.04 1.74
CA VAL A 441 -3.54 -16.30 1.79
C VAL A 441 -3.20 -17.13 0.56
N VAL A 442 -2.65 -18.32 0.78
CA VAL A 442 -2.17 -19.23 -0.27
C VAL A 442 -3.02 -20.50 -0.29
N ASN A 443 -3.62 -20.79 -1.44
CA ASN A 443 -4.42 -21.99 -1.71
C ASN A 443 -4.13 -22.49 -3.14
N ILE A 444 -2.93 -23.06 -3.33
CA ILE A 444 -2.40 -23.42 -4.67
C ILE A 444 -2.39 -24.93 -4.97
N GLY A 445 -3.00 -25.75 -4.11
CA GLY A 445 -3.10 -27.19 -4.29
C GLY A 445 -1.81 -27.96 -3.97
N TYR A 446 -1.91 -29.29 -3.97
CA TYR A 446 -0.77 -30.18 -3.74
C TYR A 446 0.22 -30.13 -4.90
N ASN A 447 1.49 -29.88 -4.59
CA ASN A 447 2.58 -29.52 -5.50
C ASN A 447 2.40 -28.18 -6.23
N GLY A 448 1.54 -27.29 -5.73
CA GLY A 448 1.50 -25.92 -6.21
C GLY A 448 2.73 -25.14 -5.77
N THR A 449 3.18 -24.20 -6.60
CA THR A 449 4.37 -23.37 -6.36
C THR A 449 4.02 -21.89 -6.25
N LEU A 450 4.75 -21.19 -5.39
CA LEU A 450 4.76 -19.74 -5.27
C LEU A 450 6.23 -19.27 -5.27
N ASP A 451 6.60 -18.53 -6.30
CA ASP A 451 7.90 -17.87 -6.43
C ASP A 451 7.77 -16.38 -6.10
N LEU A 452 8.67 -15.89 -5.25
CA LEU A 452 8.72 -14.52 -4.76
C LEU A 452 10.16 -13.99 -4.85
N THR A 453 10.31 -12.70 -5.13
CA THR A 453 11.59 -12.01 -4.98
C THR A 453 11.69 -11.43 -3.57
N ILE A 454 12.70 -11.86 -2.82
CA ILE A 454 13.12 -11.28 -1.54
C ILE A 454 14.06 -10.10 -1.85
N PRO A 455 13.93 -8.97 -1.14
CA PRO A 455 14.86 -7.84 -1.27
C PRO A 455 16.31 -8.24 -0.95
N PRO A 456 17.29 -7.38 -1.25
CA PRO A 456 18.68 -7.68 -0.95
C PRO A 456 18.91 -7.99 0.53
N ILE A 457 19.56 -9.12 0.81
CA ILE A 457 20.00 -9.50 2.17
C ILE A 457 21.51 -9.26 2.25
N LEU A 458 21.99 -8.57 3.29
CA LEU A 458 23.41 -8.33 3.49
C LEU A 458 24.17 -9.65 3.64
N ALA A 459 25.39 -9.74 3.09
CA ALA A 459 26.24 -10.92 3.27
C ALA A 459 26.45 -11.24 4.77
N GLY A 460 26.34 -12.50 5.15
CA GLY A 460 26.42 -12.94 6.55
C GLY A 460 25.71 -14.27 6.79
N LYS A 461 25.74 -14.73 8.06
CA LYS A 461 25.02 -15.91 8.53
C LYS A 461 23.71 -15.48 9.20
N TYR A 462 22.61 -16.16 8.89
CA TYR A 462 21.29 -15.80 9.38
C TYR A 462 20.51 -16.99 9.91
N ARG A 463 19.75 -16.73 10.98
CA ARG A 463 18.56 -17.49 11.35
C ARG A 463 17.38 -16.95 10.53
N ILE A 464 16.60 -17.85 9.95
CA ILE A 464 15.44 -17.51 9.13
C ILE A 464 14.20 -18.10 9.78
N THR A 465 13.24 -17.25 10.10
CA THR A 465 12.00 -17.62 10.80
C THR A 465 10.79 -17.15 10.01
N LEU A 466 9.90 -18.08 9.66
CA LEU A 466 8.60 -17.75 9.06
C LEU A 466 7.60 -17.42 10.17
N TYR A 467 6.89 -16.31 10.04
CA TYR A 467 5.73 -15.94 10.84
C TYR A 467 4.46 -16.09 9.99
N TYR A 468 3.40 -16.64 10.59
CA TYR A 468 2.19 -17.02 9.88
C TYR A 468 0.97 -17.01 10.81
N ALA A 469 -0.21 -16.87 10.21
CA ALA A 469 -1.49 -16.90 10.91
C ALA A 469 -2.15 -18.29 10.81
N TYR A 470 -3.03 -18.54 11.77
CA TYR A 470 -3.88 -19.72 11.90
C TYR A 470 -5.32 -19.31 12.19
N ASP A 471 -6.27 -19.95 11.52
CA ASP A 471 -7.69 -19.83 11.79
C ASP A 471 -8.27 -21.19 12.26
N PRO A 472 -9.19 -21.23 13.25
CA PRO A 472 -9.74 -22.50 13.77
C PRO A 472 -10.37 -23.42 12.73
N SER A 473 -10.86 -22.88 11.61
CA SER A 473 -11.36 -23.71 10.52
C SER A 473 -10.28 -24.54 9.80
N MET A 474 -9.00 -24.29 10.12
CA MET A 474 -7.82 -25.02 9.67
C MET A 474 -7.34 -26.07 10.69
N LYS A 475 -8.08 -26.32 11.77
CA LYS A 475 -7.70 -27.25 12.85
C LYS A 475 -7.29 -28.64 12.35
N PHE A 476 -7.96 -29.16 11.32
CA PHE A 476 -7.62 -30.43 10.67
C PHE A 476 -6.18 -30.46 10.17
N ILE A 477 -5.65 -29.30 9.74
CA ILE A 477 -4.28 -29.19 9.25
C ILE A 477 -3.33 -29.57 10.39
N GLY A 478 -3.41 -28.85 11.52
CA GLY A 478 -2.50 -29.04 12.64
C GLY A 478 -2.71 -30.31 13.45
N ALA A 479 -3.93 -30.86 13.43
CA ALA A 479 -4.23 -32.17 13.99
C ALA A 479 -3.71 -33.34 13.13
N ARG A 480 -3.23 -33.06 11.90
CA ARG A 480 -2.85 -34.06 10.89
C ARG A 480 -4.01 -35.01 10.54
N GLU A 481 -5.20 -34.43 10.46
CA GLU A 481 -6.44 -35.14 10.13
C GLU A 481 -6.83 -34.90 8.67
N GLU A 482 -7.79 -35.66 8.16
CA GLU A 482 -8.40 -35.43 6.83
C GLU A 482 -7.38 -35.41 5.66
N GLY A 483 -6.32 -36.21 5.79
CA GLY A 483 -5.25 -36.30 4.79
C GLY A 483 -4.15 -35.24 4.93
N SER A 484 -4.26 -34.35 5.93
CA SER A 484 -3.26 -33.32 6.19
C SER A 484 -1.94 -33.90 6.69
N GLN A 485 -0.87 -33.28 6.26
CA GLN A 485 0.48 -33.46 6.75
C GLN A 485 0.99 -32.25 7.55
N ALA A 486 0.10 -31.56 8.26
CA ALA A 486 0.41 -30.38 9.08
C ALA A 486 0.94 -29.18 8.27
N GLY A 487 0.37 -28.95 7.09
CA GLY A 487 0.74 -27.86 6.20
C GLY A 487 2.13 -28.07 5.63
N LEU A 488 2.50 -29.32 5.33
CA LEU A 488 3.83 -29.68 4.87
C LEU A 488 4.21 -28.84 3.63
N THR A 489 5.26 -28.04 3.77
CA THR A 489 5.64 -27.05 2.76
C THR A 489 7.14 -27.02 2.58
N ASN A 490 7.57 -26.92 1.33
CA ASN A 490 8.95 -26.81 0.94
C ASN A 490 9.36 -25.34 0.82
N PHE A 491 10.43 -24.92 1.49
CA PHE A 491 11.00 -23.57 1.34
C PHE A 491 12.42 -23.65 0.77
N ARG A 492 12.67 -22.94 -0.33
CA ARG A 492 13.99 -22.86 -0.99
C ARG A 492 14.37 -21.42 -1.27
N LEU A 493 15.65 -21.12 -1.09
CA LEU A 493 16.26 -19.85 -1.44
C LEU A 493 17.21 -20.06 -2.63
N ASP A 494 16.97 -19.34 -3.72
CA ASP A 494 17.74 -19.45 -4.98
C ASP A 494 17.84 -20.89 -5.51
N SER A 495 16.73 -21.63 -5.42
CA SER A 495 16.67 -23.07 -5.73
C SER A 495 17.55 -23.97 -4.83
N LYS A 496 18.23 -23.42 -3.82
CA LYS A 496 19.02 -24.17 -2.85
C LYS A 496 18.13 -24.64 -1.70
N ARG A 497 18.39 -25.86 -1.24
CA ARG A 497 17.77 -26.41 -0.03
C ARG A 497 18.33 -25.69 1.20
N LEU A 498 17.45 -25.44 2.17
CA LEU A 498 17.87 -24.99 3.49
C LEU A 498 18.61 -26.12 4.22
N LYS A 499 19.72 -25.77 4.90
CA LYS A 499 20.42 -26.70 5.79
C LYS A 499 19.43 -27.10 6.89
N GLY A 500 19.19 -28.40 7.11
CA GLY A 500 18.15 -28.91 8.03
C GLY A 500 16.90 -29.49 7.36
N GLY A 501 16.78 -29.34 6.03
CA GLY A 501 15.65 -29.84 5.26
C GLY A 501 14.69 -28.71 4.89
N ASP A 502 14.22 -28.75 3.64
CA ASP A 502 13.33 -27.75 3.07
C ASP A 502 11.86 -27.99 3.43
N ASN A 503 11.50 -29.20 3.88
CA ASN A 503 10.16 -29.55 4.32
C ASN A 503 9.85 -29.11 5.76
N LYS A 504 8.85 -28.25 5.92
CA LYS A 504 8.39 -27.72 7.22
C LYS A 504 6.90 -28.04 7.40
N ARG A 505 6.55 -28.59 8.56
CA ARG A 505 5.16 -28.81 8.98
C ARG A 505 4.69 -27.58 9.74
N ILE A 506 4.34 -26.53 9.02
CA ILE A 506 4.17 -25.22 9.65
C ILE A 506 3.02 -25.20 10.65
N TYR A 507 1.96 -25.99 10.46
CA TYR A 507 0.80 -25.98 11.37
C TYR A 507 0.83 -27.12 12.41
N ASP A 508 1.96 -27.82 12.58
CA ASP A 508 2.01 -29.00 13.42
C ASP A 508 1.59 -28.74 14.87
N GLY A 509 0.62 -29.52 15.36
CA GLY A 509 0.07 -29.37 16.70
C GLY A 509 -0.74 -28.09 16.94
N LYS A 510 -1.01 -27.28 15.90
CA LYS A 510 -1.84 -26.07 16.02
C LYS A 510 -3.31 -26.45 15.89
N THR A 511 -3.95 -26.68 17.03
CA THR A 511 -5.34 -27.19 17.11
C THR A 511 -6.26 -26.33 17.98
N GLY A 512 -5.84 -25.10 18.27
CA GLY A 512 -6.60 -24.16 19.09
C GLY A 512 -7.93 -23.75 18.44
N ASP A 513 -8.87 -23.31 19.26
CA ASP A 513 -10.21 -22.88 18.85
C ASP A 513 -10.33 -21.35 18.69
N VAL A 514 -9.19 -20.64 18.67
CA VAL A 514 -9.11 -19.19 18.44
C VAL A 514 -8.13 -18.87 17.31
N GLN A 515 -8.35 -17.74 16.65
CA GLN A 515 -7.40 -17.18 15.68
C GLN A 515 -6.08 -16.84 16.38
N ASP A 516 -4.96 -17.29 15.80
CA ASP A 516 -3.64 -17.18 16.41
C ASP A 516 -2.53 -16.91 15.38
N CYS A 517 -1.39 -16.38 15.84
CA CYS A 517 -0.19 -16.19 15.05
C CYS A 517 0.94 -17.01 15.65
N PHE A 518 1.67 -17.71 14.78
CA PHE A 518 2.77 -18.57 15.16
C PHE A 518 4.00 -18.28 14.32
N ASN A 519 5.09 -18.97 14.65
CA ASN A 519 6.30 -18.95 13.85
C ASN A 519 6.92 -20.34 13.74
N THR A 520 7.79 -20.50 12.74
CA THR A 520 8.53 -21.74 12.49
C THR A 520 9.91 -21.41 11.95
N PRO A 521 10.98 -21.87 12.63
CA PRO A 521 12.34 -21.77 12.10
C PRO A 521 12.48 -22.55 10.78
N LEU A 522 12.90 -21.83 9.73
CA LEU A 522 13.21 -22.42 8.44
C LEU A 522 14.65 -22.97 8.44
N THR A 523 15.56 -22.32 9.16
CA THR A 523 16.96 -22.74 9.40
C THR A 523 17.09 -23.56 10.69
N SER A 524 16.38 -24.67 10.76
CA SER A 524 16.57 -25.71 11.76
C SER A 524 16.43 -27.08 11.12
N ASP A 525 17.08 -28.11 11.68
CA ASP A 525 16.79 -29.48 11.30
C ASP A 525 15.46 -29.99 11.90
N LEU A 526 15.05 -31.21 11.51
CA LEU A 526 13.83 -31.84 12.01
C LEU A 526 13.86 -32.16 13.53
N SER A 527 15.03 -32.11 14.16
CA SER A 527 15.20 -32.27 15.61
C SER A 527 15.20 -30.93 16.36
N GLY A 528 15.10 -29.81 15.63
CA GLY A 528 15.06 -28.46 16.20
C GLY A 528 16.44 -27.83 16.40
N VAL A 529 17.52 -28.46 15.93
CA VAL A 529 18.87 -27.87 16.02
C VAL A 529 19.01 -26.80 14.95
N GLU A 530 19.52 -25.64 15.34
CA GLU A 530 19.71 -24.49 14.45
C GLU A 530 20.75 -24.77 13.34
N THR A 531 20.42 -24.35 12.13
CA THR A 531 21.23 -24.55 10.92
C THR A 531 21.30 -23.28 10.10
N LEU A 532 22.22 -22.38 10.46
CA LEU A 532 22.35 -21.05 9.84
C LEU A 532 22.47 -21.11 8.31
N PHE A 533 21.78 -20.18 7.65
CA PHE A 533 21.93 -19.95 6.22
C PHE A 533 22.98 -18.85 5.99
N GLU A 534 23.88 -19.06 5.05
CA GLU A 534 24.96 -18.12 4.76
C GLU A 534 24.71 -17.47 3.40
N PHE A 535 24.53 -16.15 3.42
CA PHE A 535 24.55 -15.31 2.22
C PHE A 535 25.98 -14.85 1.99
N THR A 536 26.60 -15.31 0.90
CA THR A 536 28.00 -14.97 0.58
C THR A 536 28.17 -13.58 -0.03
N THR A 537 27.08 -13.02 -0.56
CA THR A 537 27.06 -11.75 -1.28
C THR A 537 25.76 -11.02 -0.97
N THR A 538 25.82 -9.68 -0.87
CA THR A 538 24.62 -8.85 -0.74
C THR A 538 23.89 -8.81 -2.08
N THR A 539 22.78 -9.54 -2.18
CA THR A 539 21.98 -9.63 -3.41
C THR A 539 20.51 -9.86 -3.08
N SER A 540 19.62 -9.52 -4.01
CA SER A 540 18.23 -10.02 -3.98
C SER A 540 18.21 -11.54 -4.19
N HIS A 541 17.19 -12.20 -3.63
CA HIS A 541 17.07 -13.66 -3.66
C HIS A 541 15.69 -14.10 -4.14
N THR A 542 15.58 -15.33 -4.63
CA THR A 542 14.28 -15.94 -4.94
C THR A 542 13.86 -16.88 -3.82
N LEU A 543 12.67 -16.66 -3.25
CA LEU A 543 11.99 -17.63 -2.41
C LEU A 543 11.04 -18.46 -3.25
N ASN A 544 11.28 -19.77 -3.26
CA ASN A 544 10.35 -20.74 -3.82
C ASN A 544 9.65 -21.47 -2.66
N VAL A 545 8.33 -21.44 -2.69
CA VAL A 545 7.44 -22.15 -1.75
C VAL A 545 6.68 -23.22 -2.51
N VAL A 546 6.75 -24.48 -2.06
CA VAL A 546 5.99 -25.58 -2.67
C VAL A 546 5.11 -26.24 -1.62
N VAL A 547 3.79 -26.20 -1.82
CA VAL A 547 2.84 -26.85 -0.91
C VAL A 547 2.83 -28.34 -1.21
N VAL A 548 3.33 -29.16 -0.29
CA VAL A 548 3.42 -30.62 -0.43
C VAL A 548 2.56 -31.34 0.62
N ASP A 549 1.51 -30.67 1.07
CA ASP A 549 0.47 -31.26 1.90
C ASP A 549 -0.65 -31.83 1.00
N PRO A 550 -0.94 -33.14 1.05
CA PRO A 550 -2.00 -33.73 0.23
C PRO A 550 -3.38 -33.10 0.45
N ALA A 551 -3.66 -32.60 1.66
CA ALA A 551 -4.93 -31.96 1.96
C ALA A 551 -5.17 -30.67 1.15
N ALA A 552 -4.12 -30.07 0.58
CA ALA A 552 -4.24 -28.91 -0.29
C ALA A 552 -5.08 -29.17 -1.55
N SER A 553 -5.16 -30.42 -2.01
CA SER A 553 -6.02 -30.80 -3.13
C SER A 553 -7.30 -31.52 -2.71
N SER A 554 -7.44 -31.95 -1.45
CA SER A 554 -8.55 -32.79 -1.00
C SER A 554 -9.48 -32.17 0.05
N HIS A 555 -9.14 -31.00 0.61
CA HIS A 555 -9.94 -30.36 1.66
C HIS A 555 -10.33 -28.92 1.29
N ASN A 556 -11.62 -28.59 1.32
CA ASN A 556 -12.17 -27.32 0.84
C ASN A 556 -11.86 -26.10 1.74
N LYS A 557 -11.39 -26.33 2.97
CA LYS A 557 -10.91 -25.27 3.87
C LYS A 557 -9.38 -25.16 3.93
N PHE A 558 -8.65 -25.93 3.14
CA PHE A 558 -7.19 -25.82 3.12
C PHE A 558 -6.78 -24.45 2.57
N ARG A 559 -5.92 -23.78 3.32
CA ARG A 559 -5.21 -22.56 2.92
C ARG A 559 -4.08 -22.32 3.91
N MET A 560 -3.17 -21.42 3.58
CA MET A 560 -2.06 -21.02 4.45
C MET A 560 -2.03 -19.49 4.52
N TYR A 561 -1.78 -18.93 5.70
CA TYR A 561 -1.69 -17.47 5.90
C TYR A 561 -0.24 -17.09 6.19
N PHE A 562 0.46 -16.55 5.20
CA PHE A 562 1.83 -16.07 5.38
C PHE A 562 1.84 -14.59 5.74
N ASP A 563 2.56 -14.24 6.81
CA ASP A 563 2.67 -12.86 7.30
C ASP A 563 4.02 -12.27 6.85
N TYR A 564 5.12 -12.67 7.50
CA TYR A 564 6.47 -12.26 7.11
C TYR A 564 7.53 -13.34 7.37
N ILE A 565 8.70 -13.18 6.75
CA ILE A 565 9.92 -13.89 7.09
C ILE A 565 10.89 -12.91 7.76
N LEU A 566 11.46 -13.34 8.87
CA LEU A 566 12.51 -12.64 9.57
C LEU A 566 13.87 -13.30 9.28
N PHE A 567 14.82 -12.51 8.80
CA PHE A 567 16.22 -12.85 8.65
C PHE A 567 17.00 -12.19 9.79
N GLU A 568 17.36 -12.96 10.81
CA GLU A 568 18.13 -12.51 11.97
C GLU A 568 19.62 -12.82 11.75
N PRO A 569 20.50 -11.81 11.62
CA PRO A 569 21.93 -12.05 11.51
C PRO A 569 22.47 -12.66 12.81
N VAL A 570 23.39 -13.60 12.67
CA VAL A 570 24.17 -14.16 13.78
C VAL A 570 25.59 -13.63 13.66
N ILE A 571 25.90 -12.70 14.54
CA ILE A 571 27.23 -12.08 14.66
C ILE A 571 28.05 -12.96 15.60
N GLU A 572 29.11 -13.59 15.08
CA GLU A 572 30.05 -14.43 15.84
C GLU A 572 31.15 -13.62 16.53
#